data_AF-A0A0S4QVL0-F1
#
_entry.id   AF-A0A0S4QVL0-F1
#
_cell.length_a   1.000
_cell.length_b   1.000
_cell.length_c   1.000
_cell.angle_alpha   90.00
_cell.angle_beta   90.00
_cell.angle_gamma   90.00
#
_symmetry.space_group_name_H-M   'P 1'
#
loop_
_entity.id
_entity.type
_entity.pdbx_description
1 polymer ?
#
loop_
_entity_poly.entity_id
_entity_poly.type
_entity_poly.pdbx_seq_one_letter_code
_entity_poly.pdbx_strand_id
1 'polypeptide(L)'
;MTEQGDFAAHRRDGDDVIKTLNGQHPAGSRFAAVAQNAGATGMNAYLSTLRAAGVTLPSRLSVESTQPLAVRHRWVTGPTLLDHASINPPRFIDAVIEIAGWVRALDATDARVDTNLVNFCLAEDHVVLVDVLPPLIPSMRPEPSNLFEELFDALCFDTTVTLDAMIGYAARALLHPSATAAAGQREDLACLVSPTATQPVESFSAWWFRTRAVLALRALAGQAEPASAHTFFALTSVRAFRDLPEAERARRIRQADQAVKELALT
;
A
#
# COMPACT_ATOMS: atom_id res chain seq x y z
N MET A 1 -22.24 2.75 -5.82
CA MET A 1 -22.98 1.92 -4.84
C MET A 1 -21.94 1.32 -3.92
N THR A 2 -22.08 1.49 -2.61
CA THR A 2 -21.27 0.77 -1.61
C THR A 2 -21.79 -0.66 -1.53
N GLU A 3 -20.93 -1.66 -1.72
CA GLU A 3 -21.32 -3.05 -1.52
C GLU A 3 -21.37 -3.34 -0.01
N GLN A 4 -22.35 -4.15 0.38
CA GLN A 4 -22.56 -4.58 1.76
C GLN A 4 -21.32 -5.37 2.22
N GLY A 5 -20.38 -4.72 2.90
CA GLY A 5 -19.09 -5.31 3.28
C GLY A 5 -17.89 -4.36 3.24
N ASP A 6 -18.04 -3.14 2.71
CA ASP A 6 -16.91 -2.22 2.63
C ASP A 6 -16.49 -1.67 4.01
N PHE A 7 -15.18 -1.73 4.26
CA PHE A 7 -14.48 -1.20 5.44
C PHE A 7 -14.76 0.30 5.68
N ALA A 8 -15.08 1.03 4.63
CA ALA A 8 -15.52 2.42 4.69
C ALA A 8 -16.55 2.71 3.59
N ALA A 9 -17.53 3.54 3.92
CA ALA A 9 -18.57 3.94 2.97
C ALA A 9 -18.13 5.19 2.20
N HIS A 10 -18.21 5.14 0.88
CA HIS A 10 -17.95 6.27 0.00
C HIS A 10 -19.26 6.81 -0.53
N ARG A 11 -19.53 8.10 -0.30
CA ARG A 11 -20.66 8.80 -0.89
C ARG A 11 -20.15 9.97 -1.71
N ARG A 12 -20.46 9.95 -3.00
CA ARG A 12 -20.29 11.13 -3.86
C ARG A 12 -21.44 12.09 -3.62
N ASP A 13 -21.10 13.35 -3.39
CA ASP A 13 -22.00 14.46 -3.11
C ASP A 13 -21.62 15.62 -4.04
N GLY A 14 -22.15 15.57 -5.27
CA GLY A 14 -21.72 16.46 -6.37
C GLY A 14 -20.25 16.26 -6.74
N ASP A 15 -19.46 17.32 -6.56
CA ASP A 15 -18.02 17.35 -6.79
C ASP A 15 -17.21 16.87 -5.58
N ASP A 16 -17.86 16.59 -4.45
CA ASP A 16 -17.21 16.15 -3.23
C ASP A 16 -17.41 14.66 -3.00
N VAL A 17 -16.48 14.07 -2.24
CA VAL A 17 -16.54 12.72 -1.71
C VAL A 17 -16.55 12.84 -0.19
N ILE A 18 -17.48 12.14 0.43
CA ILE A 18 -17.49 11.91 1.87
C ILE A 18 -17.18 10.45 2.09
N LYS A 19 -16.10 10.20 2.84
CA LYS A 19 -15.69 8.87 3.26
C LYS A 19 -15.93 8.72 4.75
N THR A 20 -16.70 7.71 5.13
CA THR A 20 -16.99 7.39 6.53
C THR A 20 -16.40 6.03 6.90
N LEU A 21 -15.60 5.99 7.96
CA LEU A 21 -15.05 4.75 8.47
C LEU A 21 -16.14 3.91 9.14
N ASN A 22 -16.31 2.66 8.70
CA ASN A 22 -17.32 1.77 9.25
C ASN A 22 -16.78 1.04 10.50
N GLY A 23 -17.07 1.58 11.68
CA GLY A 23 -16.65 0.99 12.96
C GLY A 23 -17.27 -0.36 13.31
N GLN A 24 -18.28 -0.82 12.55
CA GLN A 24 -18.93 -2.12 12.76
C GLN A 24 -18.34 -3.24 11.89
N HIS A 25 -17.48 -2.92 10.93
CA HIS A 25 -16.83 -3.93 10.10
C HIS A 25 -15.72 -4.66 10.90
N PRO A 26 -15.65 -6.00 10.93
CA PRO A 26 -14.65 -6.73 11.73
C PRO A 26 -13.20 -6.34 11.46
N ALA A 27 -12.86 -6.08 10.19
CA ALA A 27 -11.52 -5.61 9.83
C ALA A 27 -11.27 -4.13 10.18
N GLY A 28 -12.34 -3.34 10.40
CA GLY A 28 -12.27 -1.89 10.62
C GLY A 28 -12.56 -1.43 12.04
N SER A 29 -13.08 -2.29 12.91
CA SER A 29 -13.42 -1.94 14.29
C SER A 29 -12.21 -1.47 15.11
N ARG A 30 -11.04 -2.10 14.92
CA ARG A 30 -9.79 -1.72 15.61
C ARG A 30 -9.23 -0.40 15.10
N PHE A 31 -9.20 -0.21 13.78
CA PHE A 31 -8.80 1.06 13.18
C PHE A 31 -9.79 2.21 13.46
N ALA A 32 -11.08 1.88 13.63
CA ALA A 32 -12.09 2.83 14.08
C ALA A 32 -11.89 3.23 15.55
N ALA A 33 -11.46 2.30 16.41
CA ALA A 33 -11.08 2.63 17.79
C ALA A 33 -9.86 3.56 17.83
N VAL A 34 -8.84 3.32 16.99
CA VAL A 34 -7.68 4.22 16.85
C VAL A 34 -8.11 5.61 16.41
N ALA A 35 -8.94 5.70 15.36
CA ALA A 35 -9.52 6.95 14.89
C ALA A 35 -10.31 7.70 15.98
N GLN A 36 -11.13 6.99 16.76
CA GLN A 36 -11.89 7.56 17.87
C GLN A 36 -10.97 8.08 18.98
N ASN A 37 -9.93 7.33 19.33
CA ASN A 37 -8.95 7.71 20.34
C ASN A 37 -8.11 8.92 19.92
N ALA A 38 -7.75 9.03 18.64
CA ALA A 38 -7.04 10.18 18.09
C ALA A 38 -7.91 11.45 18.08
N GLY A 39 -9.22 11.28 17.82
CA GLY A 39 -10.18 12.39 17.73
C GLY A 39 -9.82 13.41 16.64
N ALA A 40 -10.41 14.60 16.72
CA ALA A 40 -10.25 15.64 15.69
C ALA A 40 -8.82 16.19 15.70
N THR A 41 -8.25 16.41 16.89
CA THR A 41 -6.88 16.91 17.04
C THR A 41 -5.86 15.94 16.48
N GLY A 42 -5.96 14.64 16.81
CA GLY A 42 -5.06 13.63 16.29
C GLY A 42 -5.21 13.44 14.78
N MET A 43 -6.43 13.45 14.25
CA MET A 43 -6.65 13.37 12.80
C MET A 43 -6.08 14.58 12.05
N ASN A 44 -6.26 15.80 12.58
CA ASN A 44 -5.68 17.00 11.98
C ASN A 44 -4.15 17.00 12.06
N ALA A 45 -3.57 16.53 13.16
CA ALA A 45 -2.12 16.35 13.29
C ALA A 45 -1.60 15.33 12.27
N TYR A 46 -2.26 14.18 12.14
CA TYR A 46 -1.95 13.16 11.11
C TYR A 46 -1.95 13.76 9.70
N LEU A 47 -3.04 14.46 9.31
CA LEU A 47 -3.12 15.10 7.99
C LEU A 47 -2.07 16.20 7.80
N SER A 48 -1.73 16.95 8.85
CA SER A 48 -0.67 17.96 8.80
C SER A 48 0.70 17.32 8.59
N THR A 49 0.99 16.22 9.27
CA THR A 49 2.24 15.47 9.10
C THR A 49 2.38 14.93 7.68
N LEU A 50 1.31 14.37 7.11
CA LEU A 50 1.29 13.94 5.71
C LEU A 50 1.65 15.09 4.76
N ARG A 51 1.02 16.26 4.92
CA ARG A 51 1.31 17.45 4.09
C ARG A 51 2.74 17.93 4.27
N ALA A 52 3.25 17.95 5.50
CA ALA A 52 4.61 18.38 5.80
C ALA A 52 5.67 17.46 5.18
N ALA A 53 5.36 16.17 5.03
CA ALA A 53 6.19 15.19 4.32
C ALA A 53 6.05 15.27 2.79
N GLY A 54 5.27 16.21 2.26
CA GLY A 54 5.07 16.41 0.83
C GLY A 54 4.02 15.50 0.20
N VAL A 55 3.21 14.79 0.99
CA VAL A 55 2.12 13.96 0.47
C VAL A 55 1.06 14.86 -0.19
N THR A 56 0.79 14.60 -1.46
CA THR A 56 -0.28 15.29 -2.18
C THR A 56 -1.63 14.73 -1.75
N LEU A 57 -2.40 15.57 -1.04
CA LEU A 57 -3.75 15.25 -0.58
C LEU A 57 -4.82 15.94 -1.45
N PRO A 58 -6.03 15.37 -1.55
CA PRO A 58 -7.13 15.97 -2.27
C PRO A 58 -7.42 17.40 -1.79
N SER A 59 -7.78 18.28 -2.72
CA SER A 59 -8.20 19.63 -2.38
C SER A 59 -9.45 19.60 -1.48
N ARG A 60 -9.56 20.59 -0.59
CA ARG A 60 -10.66 20.70 0.39
C ARG A 60 -10.77 19.51 1.37
N LEU A 61 -9.71 18.73 1.56
CA LEU A 61 -9.72 17.66 2.55
C LEU A 61 -9.93 18.22 3.98
N SER A 62 -11.04 17.83 4.59
CA SER A 62 -11.47 18.19 5.95
C SER A 62 -11.95 16.97 6.74
N VAL A 63 -11.85 17.06 8.06
CA VAL A 63 -12.47 16.12 9.00
C VAL A 63 -13.87 16.65 9.33
N GLU A 64 -14.91 15.93 8.93
CA GLU A 64 -16.32 16.35 9.11
C GLU A 64 -16.91 15.86 10.43
N SER A 65 -16.51 14.67 10.86
CA SER A 65 -16.94 14.08 12.13
C SER A 65 -15.87 13.13 12.64
N THR A 66 -15.80 12.91 13.94
CA THR A 66 -14.93 11.92 14.59
C THR A 66 -15.71 10.71 15.12
N GLN A 67 -17.05 10.78 15.12
CA GLN A 67 -17.94 9.72 15.60
C GLN A 67 -19.22 9.68 14.73
N PRO A 68 -19.29 8.80 13.71
CA PRO A 68 -18.17 8.04 13.15
C PRO A 68 -17.13 8.95 12.49
N LEU A 69 -15.88 8.51 12.39
CA LEU A 69 -14.84 9.29 11.69
C LEU A 69 -15.24 9.42 10.21
N ALA A 70 -15.39 10.66 9.76
CA ALA A 70 -15.75 11.01 8.40
C ALA A 70 -14.83 12.12 7.89
N VAL A 71 -14.33 11.95 6.67
CA VAL A 71 -13.58 12.98 5.95
C VAL A 71 -14.33 13.37 4.69
N ARG A 72 -14.21 14.63 4.30
CA ARG A 72 -14.72 15.15 3.02
C ARG A 72 -13.55 15.70 2.23
N HIS A 73 -13.56 15.48 0.91
CA HIS A 73 -12.65 16.15 0.01
C HIS A 73 -13.26 16.29 -1.38
N ARG A 74 -12.66 17.12 -2.23
CA ARG A 74 -13.06 17.20 -3.64
C ARG A 74 -12.72 15.89 -4.37
N TRP A 75 -13.61 15.45 -5.25
CA TRP A 75 -13.37 14.35 -6.18
C TRP A 75 -12.10 14.62 -6.99
N VAL A 76 -11.26 13.59 -7.09
CA VAL A 76 -10.04 13.63 -7.89
C VAL A 76 -10.29 12.87 -9.19
N THR A 77 -10.19 13.56 -10.31
CA THR A 77 -10.39 12.96 -11.63
C THR A 77 -9.12 12.25 -12.07
N GLY A 78 -9.22 10.95 -12.35
CA GLY A 78 -8.10 10.14 -12.83
C GLY A 78 -8.31 8.66 -12.57
N PRO A 79 -7.55 7.78 -13.23
CA PRO A 79 -7.52 6.36 -12.89
C PRO A 79 -6.80 6.14 -11.56
N THR A 80 -7.12 5.02 -10.89
CA THR A 80 -6.34 4.58 -9.74
C THR A 80 -4.95 4.10 -10.19
N LEU A 81 -3.94 4.17 -9.31
CA LEU A 81 -2.61 3.63 -9.65
C LEU A 81 -2.65 2.14 -9.97
N LEU A 82 -3.55 1.39 -9.32
CA LEU A 82 -3.74 -0.02 -9.62
C LEU A 82 -4.12 -0.24 -11.08
N ASP A 83 -5.13 0.49 -11.57
CA ASP A 83 -5.64 0.34 -12.93
C ASP A 83 -4.61 0.85 -13.96
N HIS A 84 -3.80 1.84 -13.56
CA HIS A 84 -2.82 2.45 -14.44
C HIS A 84 -1.57 1.58 -14.67
N ALA A 85 -1.24 0.67 -13.74
CA ALA A 85 -0.01 -0.14 -13.77
C ALA A 85 0.19 -0.95 -15.06
N SER A 86 -0.89 -1.40 -15.71
CA SER A 86 -0.85 -2.14 -16.97
C SER A 86 -0.96 -1.26 -18.22
N ILE A 87 -1.41 -0.01 -18.07
CA ILE A 87 -1.71 0.92 -19.17
C ILE A 87 -0.47 1.76 -19.54
N ASN A 88 0.23 2.31 -18.54
CA ASN A 88 1.43 3.12 -18.73
C ASN A 88 2.45 2.81 -17.63
N PRO A 89 3.24 1.73 -17.79
CA PRO A 89 4.24 1.33 -16.81
C PRO A 89 5.24 2.45 -16.45
N PRO A 90 5.78 3.25 -17.40
CA PRO A 90 6.61 4.41 -17.09
C PRO A 90 6.00 5.35 -16.04
N ARG A 91 4.79 5.86 -16.29
CA ARG A 91 4.14 6.81 -15.36
C ARG A 91 3.82 6.17 -14.01
N PHE A 92 3.45 4.89 -14.02
CA PHE A 92 3.22 4.13 -12.79
C PHE A 92 4.49 4.06 -11.92
N ILE A 93 5.65 3.84 -12.53
CA ILE A 93 6.92 3.78 -11.79
C ILE A 93 7.28 5.14 -11.20
N ASP A 94 7.13 6.22 -11.96
CA ASP A 94 7.36 7.58 -11.46
C ASP A 94 6.49 7.87 -10.22
N ALA A 95 5.23 7.44 -10.25
CA ALA A 95 4.31 7.58 -9.11
C ALA A 95 4.74 6.71 -7.92
N VAL A 96 5.22 5.49 -8.15
CA VAL A 96 5.76 4.64 -7.08
C VAL A 96 7.03 5.25 -6.47
N ILE A 97 7.90 5.87 -7.27
CA ILE A 97 9.09 6.62 -6.78
C ILE A 97 8.64 7.79 -5.90
N GLU A 98 7.66 8.57 -6.34
CA GLU A 98 7.09 9.69 -5.58
C GLU A 98 6.53 9.22 -4.23
N ILE A 99 5.71 8.16 -4.22
CA ILE A 99 5.16 7.56 -2.98
C ILE A 99 6.28 7.03 -2.07
N ALA A 100 7.30 6.37 -2.62
CA ALA A 100 8.44 5.90 -1.83
C ALA A 100 9.21 7.07 -1.19
N GLY A 101 9.28 8.21 -1.86
CA GLY A 101 9.78 9.46 -1.30
C GLY A 101 8.97 9.90 -0.07
N TRP A 102 7.64 9.89 -0.17
CA TRP A 102 6.75 10.20 0.96
C TRP A 102 6.94 9.23 2.13
N VAL A 103 7.01 7.92 1.85
CA VAL A 103 7.22 6.89 2.89
C VAL A 103 8.52 7.13 3.65
N ARG A 104 9.61 7.47 2.96
CA ARG A 104 10.89 7.82 3.62
C ARG A 104 10.80 9.10 4.44
N ALA A 105 10.14 10.13 3.93
CA ALA A 105 9.97 11.39 4.65
C ALA A 105 9.13 11.23 5.93
N LEU A 106 8.22 10.25 5.96
CA LEU A 106 7.37 9.94 7.09
C LEU A 106 7.99 8.98 8.12
N ASP A 107 9.12 8.33 7.81
CA ASP A 107 9.70 7.24 8.63
C ASP A 107 9.89 7.63 10.10
N ALA A 108 10.46 8.82 10.32
CA ALA A 108 10.73 9.38 11.65
C ALA A 108 9.51 10.01 12.33
N THR A 109 8.33 9.96 11.71
CA THR A 109 7.09 10.57 12.20
C THR A 109 6.08 9.53 12.64
N ASP A 110 5.02 9.98 13.33
CA ASP A 110 3.91 9.14 13.76
C ASP A 110 2.74 9.16 12.76
N ALA A 111 3.04 9.15 11.46
CA ALA A 111 2.06 9.03 10.38
C ALA A 111 2.59 8.11 9.29
N ARG A 112 1.69 7.35 8.65
CA ARG A 112 1.98 6.48 7.51
C ARG A 112 0.94 6.68 6.42
N VAL A 113 1.30 6.29 5.20
CA VAL A 113 0.38 6.26 4.06
C VAL A 113 -0.03 4.81 3.80
N ASP A 114 -1.31 4.56 3.56
CA ASP A 114 -1.75 3.24 3.10
C ASP A 114 -1.34 3.08 1.64
N THR A 115 -0.32 2.27 1.41
CA THR A 115 0.28 2.06 0.08
C THR A 115 -0.49 1.08 -0.81
N ASN A 116 -1.72 0.73 -0.44
CA ASN A 116 -2.62 0.07 -1.36
C ASN A 116 -2.88 0.95 -2.59
N LEU A 117 -2.48 0.47 -3.77
CA LEU A 117 -2.48 1.26 -5.02
C LEU A 117 -3.87 1.79 -5.44
N VAL A 118 -4.96 1.25 -4.89
CA VAL A 118 -6.33 1.78 -5.11
C VAL A 118 -6.59 3.11 -4.39
N ASN A 119 -5.78 3.43 -3.38
CA ASN A 119 -5.91 4.65 -2.57
C ASN A 119 -5.28 5.87 -3.23
N PHE A 120 -4.66 5.69 -4.39
CA PHE A 120 -3.97 6.73 -5.13
C PHE A 120 -4.60 6.92 -6.49
N CYS A 121 -4.84 8.17 -6.86
CA CYS A 121 -5.24 8.54 -8.22
C CYS A 121 -4.09 9.28 -8.90
N LEU A 122 -3.97 9.07 -10.21
CA LEU A 122 -3.15 9.91 -11.07
C LEU A 122 -3.98 11.06 -11.58
N ALA A 123 -3.75 12.25 -11.03
CA ALA A 123 -4.39 13.48 -11.45
C ALA A 123 -3.36 14.31 -12.23
N GLU A 124 -3.63 14.51 -13.52
CA GLU A 124 -2.70 15.20 -14.42
C GLU A 124 -1.29 14.55 -14.33
N ASP A 125 -0.30 15.30 -13.82
CA ASP A 125 1.10 14.90 -13.72
C ASP A 125 1.54 14.52 -12.30
N HIS A 126 0.63 14.39 -11.33
CA HIS A 126 0.98 14.07 -9.93
C HIS A 126 0.13 12.93 -9.37
N VAL A 127 0.70 12.19 -8.41
CA VAL A 127 -0.06 11.22 -7.63
C VAL A 127 -0.79 11.92 -6.49
N VAL A 128 -2.02 11.52 -6.20
CA VAL A 128 -2.82 12.05 -5.08
C VAL A 128 -3.29 10.89 -4.21
N LEU A 129 -3.04 10.96 -2.90
CA LEU A 129 -3.58 10.00 -1.92
C LEU A 129 -5.05 10.33 -1.65
N VAL A 130 -5.96 9.71 -2.41
CA VAL A 130 -7.41 9.96 -2.32
C VAL A 130 -8.07 9.29 -1.14
N ASP A 131 -7.41 8.29 -0.55
CA ASP A 131 -7.93 7.58 0.59
C ASP A 131 -7.01 7.70 1.81
N VAL A 132 -7.43 8.53 2.78
CA VAL A 132 -6.72 8.82 4.02
C VAL A 132 -7.32 8.12 5.25
N LEU A 133 -8.33 7.25 5.07
CA LEU A 133 -8.97 6.52 6.16
C LEU A 133 -8.76 5.00 6.04
N PRO A 134 -8.41 4.32 7.14
CA PRO A 134 -8.25 4.86 8.49
C PRO A 134 -6.93 5.65 8.63
N PRO A 135 -6.79 6.54 9.64
CA PRO A 135 -5.48 7.11 9.92
C PRO A 135 -4.51 6.01 10.35
N LEU A 136 -3.32 5.99 9.75
CA LEU A 136 -2.25 5.06 10.11
C LEU A 136 -1.24 5.78 11.01
N ILE A 137 -1.40 5.58 12.32
CA ILE A 137 -0.59 6.20 13.38
C ILE A 137 0.21 5.09 14.09
N PRO A 138 1.52 4.95 13.85
CA PRO A 138 2.37 3.89 14.42
C PRO A 138 2.25 3.70 15.93
N SER A 139 2.21 4.77 16.72
CA SER A 139 2.09 4.72 18.18
C SER A 139 0.76 4.12 18.67
N MET A 140 -0.23 4.05 17.78
CA MET A 140 -1.56 3.51 18.03
C MET A 140 -1.84 2.27 17.19
N ARG A 141 -0.81 1.65 16.60
CA ARG A 141 -0.93 0.45 15.77
C ARG A 141 -1.69 -0.64 16.54
N PRO A 142 -2.81 -1.16 15.99
CA PRO A 142 -3.47 -2.31 16.57
C PRO A 142 -2.53 -3.53 16.61
N GLU A 143 -2.67 -4.38 17.63
CA GLU A 143 -1.95 -5.66 17.62
C GLU A 143 -2.58 -6.62 16.60
N PRO A 144 -1.77 -7.25 15.74
CA PRO A 144 -2.26 -8.26 14.81
C PRO A 144 -2.68 -9.52 15.57
N SER A 145 -3.85 -10.06 15.22
CA SER A 145 -4.42 -11.27 15.83
C SER A 145 -4.21 -12.53 15.00
N ASN A 146 -3.77 -12.38 13.75
CA ASN A 146 -3.49 -13.47 12.82
C ASN A 146 -2.42 -13.07 11.79
N LEU A 147 -1.96 -14.05 11.00
CA LEU A 147 -0.91 -13.85 9.99
C LEU A 147 -1.29 -12.87 8.87
N PHE A 148 -2.58 -12.76 8.56
CA PHE A 148 -3.02 -11.79 7.55
C PHE A 148 -2.91 -10.37 8.07
N GLU A 149 -3.36 -10.12 9.30
CA GLU A 149 -3.22 -8.85 9.99
C GLU A 149 -1.74 -8.52 10.19
N GLU A 150 -0.88 -9.50 10.50
CA GLU A 150 0.57 -9.26 10.57
C GLU A 150 1.14 -8.73 9.25
N LEU A 151 0.80 -9.37 8.11
CA LEU A 151 1.22 -8.94 6.78
C LEU A 151 0.65 -7.56 6.39
N PHE A 152 -0.62 -7.33 6.70
CA PHE A 152 -1.31 -6.09 6.39
C PHE A 152 -0.76 -4.94 7.23
N ASP A 153 -0.65 -5.12 8.54
CA ASP A 153 -0.10 -4.13 9.46
C ASP A 153 1.34 -3.81 9.11
N ALA A 154 2.18 -4.81 8.79
CA ALA A 154 3.54 -4.55 8.37
C ALA A 154 3.60 -3.70 7.09
N LEU A 155 2.73 -3.96 6.11
CA LEU A 155 2.62 -3.16 4.89
C LEU A 155 2.19 -1.71 5.16
N CYS A 156 1.36 -1.50 6.18
CA CYS A 156 0.84 -0.19 6.56
C CYS A 156 1.77 0.62 7.48
N PHE A 157 2.53 -0.04 8.36
CA PHE A 157 3.25 0.62 9.45
C PHE A 157 4.78 0.51 9.35
N ASP A 158 5.31 -0.56 8.78
CA ASP A 158 6.75 -0.83 8.75
C ASP A 158 7.38 -0.28 7.47
N THR A 159 8.06 0.86 7.56
CA THR A 159 8.65 1.59 6.42
C THR A 159 9.45 0.69 5.47
N THR A 160 10.33 -0.15 6.01
CA THR A 160 11.13 -1.09 5.19
C THR A 160 10.26 -2.05 4.40
N VAL A 161 9.20 -2.57 5.03
CA VAL A 161 8.25 -3.51 4.40
C VAL A 161 7.46 -2.82 3.29
N THR A 162 6.98 -1.60 3.58
CA THR A 162 6.29 -0.76 2.60
C THR A 162 7.18 -0.46 1.38
N LEU A 163 8.44 -0.09 1.60
CA LEU A 163 9.40 0.19 0.53
C LEU A 163 9.71 -1.06 -0.31
N ASP A 164 9.92 -2.22 0.32
CA ASP A 164 10.11 -3.49 -0.37
C ASP A 164 8.88 -3.82 -1.24
N ALA A 165 7.67 -3.60 -0.73
CA ALA A 165 6.44 -3.79 -1.50
C ALA A 165 6.36 -2.85 -2.72
N MET A 166 6.69 -1.57 -2.56
CA MET A 166 6.70 -0.57 -3.64
C MET A 166 7.69 -0.95 -4.74
N ILE A 167 8.92 -1.31 -4.37
CA ILE A 167 9.94 -1.80 -5.31
C ILE A 167 9.41 -3.01 -6.07
N GLY A 168 8.81 -3.97 -5.36
CA GLY A 168 8.22 -5.16 -5.98
C GLY A 168 7.12 -4.82 -6.99
N TYR A 169 6.25 -3.85 -6.69
CA TYR A 169 5.20 -3.41 -7.62
C TYR A 169 5.76 -2.75 -8.88
N ALA A 170 6.70 -1.80 -8.73
CA ALA A 170 7.35 -1.16 -9.86
C ALA A 170 8.14 -2.17 -10.71
N ALA A 171 8.89 -3.07 -10.06
CA ALA A 171 9.65 -4.11 -10.75
C ALA A 171 8.73 -5.04 -11.55
N ARG A 172 7.62 -5.47 -10.95
CA ARG A 172 6.62 -6.30 -11.62
C ARG A 172 5.97 -5.59 -12.81
N ALA A 173 5.68 -4.29 -12.71
CA ALA A 173 5.10 -3.53 -13.82
C ALA A 173 6.04 -3.48 -15.03
N LEU A 174 7.35 -3.35 -14.78
CA LEU A 174 8.39 -3.38 -15.82
C LEU A 174 8.58 -4.74 -16.50
N LEU A 175 8.10 -5.83 -15.90
CA LEU A 175 8.10 -7.16 -16.53
C LEU A 175 7.01 -7.32 -17.58
N HIS A 176 6.04 -6.41 -17.63
CA HIS A 176 4.96 -6.48 -18.60
C HIS A 176 5.50 -6.23 -20.02
N PRO A 177 5.10 -7.01 -21.06
CA PRO A 177 5.65 -6.88 -22.41
C PRO A 177 5.52 -5.47 -23.04
N SER A 178 4.51 -4.70 -22.63
CA SER A 178 4.30 -3.31 -23.07
C SER A 178 5.25 -2.29 -22.43
N ALA A 179 6.07 -2.69 -21.44
CA ALA A 179 7.04 -1.84 -20.76
C ALA A 179 8.40 -1.74 -21.48
N THR A 180 8.47 -2.15 -22.75
CA THR A 180 9.70 -2.22 -23.56
C THR A 180 10.41 -0.86 -23.74
N ALA A 181 9.71 0.26 -23.56
CA ALA A 181 10.25 1.61 -23.66
C ALA A 181 10.87 2.18 -22.35
N ALA A 182 10.80 1.45 -21.23
CA ALA A 182 11.14 1.95 -19.89
C ALA A 182 12.59 1.67 -19.45
N ALA A 183 13.57 1.71 -20.36
CA ALA A 183 14.95 1.31 -20.07
C ALA A 183 15.64 2.20 -18.99
N GLY A 184 15.47 3.53 -19.06
CA GLY A 184 16.07 4.45 -18.07
C GLY A 184 15.49 4.31 -16.66
N GLN A 185 14.20 3.96 -16.55
CA GLN A 185 13.51 3.80 -15.27
C GLN A 185 13.92 2.53 -14.50
N ARG A 186 14.61 1.59 -15.17
CA ARG A 186 15.21 0.43 -14.49
C ARG A 186 16.37 0.85 -13.58
N GLU A 187 17.12 1.88 -13.98
CA GLU A 187 18.23 2.42 -13.18
C GLU A 187 17.69 3.23 -11.99
N ASP A 188 16.63 4.03 -12.19
CA ASP A 188 15.96 4.77 -11.12
C ASP A 188 15.33 3.85 -10.07
N LEU A 189 14.77 2.71 -10.51
CA LEU A 189 14.25 1.69 -9.60
C LEU A 189 15.37 1.03 -8.78
N ALA A 190 16.56 0.84 -9.35
CA ALA A 190 17.72 0.33 -8.63
C ALA A 190 18.16 1.29 -7.52
N CYS A 191 18.03 2.61 -7.71
CA CYS A 191 18.26 3.62 -6.67
C CYS A 191 17.23 3.58 -5.53
N LEU A 192 16.04 3.01 -5.75
CA LEU A 192 15.06 2.80 -4.69
C LEU A 192 15.39 1.60 -3.79
N VAL A 193 16.14 0.62 -4.31
CA VAL A 193 16.58 -0.56 -3.55
C VAL A 193 17.61 -0.11 -2.53
N SER A 194 17.21 -0.11 -1.26
CA SER A 194 18.12 0.24 -0.18
C SER A 194 19.28 -0.77 -0.10
N PRO A 195 20.54 -0.35 0.09
CA PRO A 195 21.68 -1.26 0.29
C PRO A 195 21.53 -2.18 1.53
N THR A 196 20.55 -1.91 2.39
CA THR A 196 20.13 -2.79 3.51
C THR A 196 19.46 -4.10 3.09
N ALA A 197 19.27 -4.36 1.79
CA ALA A 197 18.82 -5.65 1.25
C ALA A 197 19.72 -6.84 1.67
N THR A 198 20.92 -6.57 2.19
CA THR A 198 21.90 -7.54 2.69
C THR A 198 21.78 -7.89 4.17
N GLN A 199 20.95 -7.18 4.96
CA GLN A 199 20.78 -7.49 6.38
C GLN A 199 19.84 -8.69 6.59
N PRO A 200 20.10 -9.56 7.59
CA PRO A 200 19.20 -10.64 7.97
C PRO A 200 17.79 -10.10 8.22
N VAL A 201 16.78 -10.76 7.67
CA VAL A 201 15.39 -10.40 7.90
C VAL A 201 14.83 -11.30 8.98
N GLU A 202 14.48 -10.73 10.12
CA GLU A 202 14.07 -11.50 11.29
C GLU A 202 12.56 -11.75 11.34
N SER A 203 11.74 -10.89 10.72
CA SER A 203 10.28 -11.03 10.74
C SER A 203 9.73 -11.69 9.47
N PHE A 204 8.70 -12.52 9.66
CA PHE A 204 7.96 -13.18 8.58
C PHE A 204 7.49 -12.17 7.52
N SER A 205 6.86 -11.09 7.96
CA SER A 205 6.32 -10.06 7.08
C SER A 205 7.41 -9.35 6.28
N ALA A 206 8.53 -8.94 6.89
CA ALA A 206 9.60 -8.31 6.14
C ALA A 206 10.22 -9.26 5.11
N TRP A 207 10.39 -10.52 5.47
CA TRP A 207 10.98 -11.51 4.57
C TRP A 207 10.05 -11.82 3.38
N TRP A 208 8.74 -11.82 3.61
CA TRP A 208 7.72 -11.99 2.57
C TRP A 208 7.81 -10.92 1.49
N PHE A 209 7.80 -9.63 1.87
CA PHE A 209 7.83 -8.54 0.90
C PHE A 209 9.20 -8.37 0.25
N ARG A 210 10.30 -8.56 1.00
CA ARG A 210 11.65 -8.54 0.43
C ARG A 210 11.83 -9.60 -0.64
N THR A 211 11.39 -10.84 -0.38
CA THR A 211 11.54 -11.92 -1.37
C THR A 211 10.77 -11.63 -2.64
N ARG A 212 9.57 -11.03 -2.54
CA ARG A 212 8.80 -10.58 -3.70
C ARG A 212 9.57 -9.52 -4.50
N ALA A 213 10.15 -8.53 -3.83
CA ALA A 213 10.96 -7.49 -4.49
C ALA A 213 12.18 -8.10 -5.20
N VAL A 214 12.96 -8.93 -4.49
CA VAL A 214 14.16 -9.57 -5.02
C VAL A 214 13.85 -10.44 -6.23
N LEU A 215 12.78 -11.25 -6.20
CA LEU A 215 12.40 -12.09 -7.33
C LEU A 215 12.03 -11.25 -8.56
N ALA A 216 11.28 -10.17 -8.38
CA ALA A 216 10.91 -9.28 -9.49
C ALA A 216 12.14 -8.58 -10.09
N LEU A 217 13.08 -8.14 -9.25
CA LEU A 217 14.34 -7.54 -9.70
C LEU A 217 15.23 -8.55 -10.42
N ARG A 218 15.36 -9.79 -9.92
CA ARG A 218 16.07 -10.89 -10.62
C ARG A 218 15.45 -11.15 -11.98
N ALA A 219 14.13 -11.19 -12.07
CA ALA A 219 13.43 -11.38 -13.35
C ALA A 219 13.69 -10.21 -14.32
N LEU A 220 13.73 -8.98 -13.84
CA LEU A 220 14.07 -7.81 -14.67
C LEU A 220 15.51 -7.85 -15.17
N ALA A 221 16.43 -8.37 -14.36
CA ALA A 221 17.82 -8.58 -14.74
C ALA A 221 18.03 -9.81 -15.64
N GLY A 222 16.97 -10.55 -16.00
CA GLY A 222 17.06 -11.77 -16.80
C GLY A 222 17.63 -12.99 -16.04
N GLN A 223 17.73 -12.90 -14.71
CA GLN A 223 18.25 -13.95 -13.83
C GLN A 223 17.16 -14.92 -13.33
N ALA A 224 15.89 -14.62 -13.64
CA ALA A 224 14.73 -15.46 -13.38
C ALA A 224 13.68 -15.25 -14.48
N GLU A 225 12.80 -16.22 -14.69
CA GLU A 225 11.73 -16.07 -15.69
C GLU A 225 10.67 -15.05 -15.22
N PRO A 226 10.25 -14.09 -16.08
CA PRO A 226 9.17 -13.15 -15.76
C PRO A 226 7.85 -13.82 -15.32
N ALA A 227 7.52 -14.97 -15.92
CA ALA A 227 6.33 -15.75 -15.58
C ALA A 227 6.36 -16.25 -14.12
N SER A 228 7.54 -16.64 -13.62
CA SER A 228 7.73 -17.06 -12.22
C SER A 228 7.49 -15.90 -11.26
N ALA A 229 7.98 -14.70 -11.57
CA ALA A 229 7.70 -13.50 -10.77
C ALA A 229 6.19 -13.16 -10.76
N HIS A 230 5.51 -13.21 -11.92
CA HIS A 230 4.06 -12.96 -11.98
C HIS A 230 3.25 -13.98 -11.16
N THR A 231 3.59 -15.26 -11.28
CA THR A 231 2.95 -16.35 -10.52
C THR A 231 3.15 -16.16 -9.03
N PHE A 232 4.37 -15.82 -8.62
CA PHE A 232 4.71 -15.58 -7.23
C PHE A 232 3.95 -14.39 -6.64
N PHE A 233 3.83 -13.28 -7.37
CA PHE A 233 3.00 -12.14 -6.94
C PHE A 233 1.52 -12.48 -6.82
N ALA A 234 0.99 -13.34 -7.69
CA ALA A 234 -0.39 -13.80 -7.59
C ALA A 234 -0.61 -14.71 -6.36
N LEU A 235 0.35 -15.58 -6.07
CA LEU A 235 0.34 -16.45 -4.90
C LEU A 235 0.41 -15.67 -3.58
N THR A 236 1.22 -14.60 -3.55
CA THR A 236 1.56 -13.82 -2.35
C THR A 236 0.77 -12.52 -2.20
N SER A 237 -0.31 -12.35 -2.96
CA SER A 237 -1.12 -11.13 -2.95
C SER A 237 -1.95 -10.99 -1.67
N VAL A 238 -1.56 -10.05 -0.80
CA VAL A 238 -2.32 -9.70 0.42
C VAL A 238 -3.75 -9.28 0.08
N ARG A 239 -3.96 -8.56 -1.02
CA ARG A 239 -5.31 -8.21 -1.48
C ARG A 239 -6.15 -9.46 -1.78
N ALA A 240 -5.58 -10.46 -2.46
CA ALA A 240 -6.29 -11.69 -2.77
C ALA A 240 -6.66 -12.50 -1.51
N PHE A 241 -5.91 -12.33 -0.41
CA PHE A 241 -6.21 -12.95 0.88
C PHE A 241 -7.38 -12.27 1.60
N ARG A 242 -7.55 -10.96 1.40
CA ARG A 242 -8.56 -10.14 2.11
C ARG A 242 -9.97 -10.70 1.98
N ASP A 243 -10.30 -11.24 0.81
CA ASP A 243 -11.66 -11.68 0.47
C ASP A 243 -11.90 -13.17 0.80
N LEU A 244 -10.90 -13.87 1.38
CA LEU A 244 -11.00 -15.28 1.77
C LEU A 244 -11.47 -15.44 3.22
N PRO A 245 -12.26 -16.49 3.56
CA PRO A 245 -12.52 -16.85 4.95
C PRO A 245 -11.22 -17.13 5.72
N GLU A 246 -11.19 -16.81 7.02
CA GLU A 246 -9.99 -16.89 7.89
C GLU A 246 -9.22 -18.22 7.75
N ALA A 247 -9.91 -19.36 7.82
CA ALA A 247 -9.28 -20.68 7.75
C ALA A 247 -8.59 -20.92 6.40
N GLU A 248 -9.24 -20.52 5.30
CA GLU A 248 -8.70 -20.65 3.94
C GLU A 248 -7.55 -19.65 3.71
N ARG A 249 -7.70 -18.44 4.23
CA ARG A 249 -6.69 -17.39 4.22
C ARG A 249 -5.41 -17.85 4.90
N ALA A 250 -5.52 -18.36 6.13
CA ALA A 250 -4.39 -18.87 6.90
C ALA A 250 -3.70 -20.05 6.21
N ARG A 251 -4.47 -20.95 5.60
CA ARG A 251 -3.93 -22.07 4.80
C ARG A 251 -3.12 -21.56 3.61
N ARG A 252 -3.66 -20.61 2.85
CA ARG A 252 -3.02 -20.06 1.65
C ARG A 252 -1.77 -19.26 2.00
N ILE A 253 -1.79 -18.49 3.09
CA ILE A 253 -0.60 -17.78 3.59
C ILE A 253 0.52 -18.77 3.92
N ARG A 254 0.23 -19.86 4.64
CA ARG A 254 1.24 -20.88 4.96
C ARG A 254 1.80 -21.59 3.71
N GLN A 255 0.95 -21.88 2.72
CA GLN A 255 1.41 -22.47 1.46
C GLN A 255 2.33 -21.53 0.68
N ALA A 256 1.96 -20.25 0.63
CA ALA A 256 2.77 -19.22 -0.01
C ALA A 256 4.10 -19.01 0.74
N ASP A 257 4.09 -18.98 2.09
CA ASP A 257 5.28 -18.92 2.93
C ASP A 257 6.27 -20.06 2.61
N GLN A 258 5.78 -21.29 2.51
CA GLN A 258 6.63 -22.43 2.14
C GLN A 258 7.26 -22.25 0.76
N ALA A 259 6.50 -21.79 -0.24
CA ALA A 259 7.03 -21.51 -1.58
C ALA A 259 8.06 -20.36 -1.57
N VAL A 260 7.87 -19.34 -0.73
CA VAL A 260 8.84 -18.25 -0.54
C VAL A 260 10.15 -18.82 0.04
N LYS A 261 10.07 -19.81 0.95
CA LYS A 261 11.26 -20.42 1.61
C LYS A 261 12.07 -21.24 0.63
N GLU A 262 11.38 -22.00 -0.22
CA GLU A 262 12.02 -22.80 -1.27
C GLU A 262 12.74 -21.93 -2.30
N LEU A 263 12.17 -20.77 -2.68
CA LEU A 263 12.80 -19.81 -3.59
C LEU A 263 13.99 -19.06 -2.98
N ALA A 264 13.97 -18.78 -1.68
CA ALA A 264 15.08 -18.10 -1.00
C ALA A 264 16.35 -18.98 -0.87
N LEU A 265 16.21 -20.31 -1.02
CA LEU A 265 17.30 -21.27 -0.98
C LEU A 265 17.95 -21.51 -2.37
N THR A 266 17.45 -20.87 -3.43
CA THR A 266 17.89 -21.03 -4.84
C THR A 266 18.37 -19.73 -5.48
#